data_AF-A0A920NAX5-F1
#
_entry.id   AF-A0A920NAX5-F1
#
_cell.length_a   1.000
_cell.length_b   1.000
_cell.length_c   1.000
_cell.angle_alpha   90.00
_cell.angle_beta   90.00
_cell.angle_gamma   90.00
#
_symmetry.space_group_name_H-M   'P 1'
#
loop_
_entity.id
_entity.type
_entity.pdbx_description
1 polymer ?
#
loop_
_entity_poly.entity_id
_entity_poly.type
_entity_poly.pdbx_seq_one_letter_code
_entity_poly.pdbx_strand_id
1 'polypeptide(L)'
;MGLLIKWKCYYIDDIKKAIFFDLYGTLAGFSPSRFQIQSEACRIFNIELTEGGILKGYASADQFMAEQKKNQPLRLMNADQKLKFF
;
A
#
# COMPACT_ATOMS: atom_id res chain seq x y z
N MET A 1 27.37 1.60 -24.20
CA MET A 1 27.28 2.65 -23.16
C MET A 1 26.36 2.13 -22.05
N GLY A 2 26.86 1.28 -21.15
CA GLY A 2 26.06 0.65 -20.09
C GLY A 2 26.37 1.28 -18.74
N LEU A 3 25.40 1.94 -18.12
CA LEU A 3 25.54 2.51 -16.79
C LEU A 3 25.61 1.36 -15.77
N LEU A 4 26.81 1.05 -15.28
CA LEU A 4 27.03 0.16 -14.13
C LEU A 4 26.66 0.91 -12.85
N ILE A 5 25.47 0.68 -12.32
CA ILE A 5 25.11 1.13 -10.98
C ILE A 5 25.84 0.22 -9.98
N LYS A 6 26.96 0.70 -9.44
CA LYS A 6 27.68 0.04 -8.35
C LYS A 6 26.96 0.30 -7.03
N TRP A 7 26.26 -0.71 -6.51
CA TRP A 7 25.78 -0.71 -5.14
C TRP A 7 26.91 -1.17 -4.22
N LYS A 8 27.42 -0.29 -3.34
CA LYS A 8 28.34 -0.67 -2.27
C LYS A 8 27.52 -1.15 -1.07
N CYS A 9 27.61 -2.45 -0.77
CA CYS A 9 27.08 -3.03 0.46
C CYS A 9 28.21 -3.10 1.50
N TYR A 10 28.02 -2.53 2.68
CA TYR A 10 28.98 -2.62 3.79
C TYR A 10 28.57 -3.73 4.75
N TYR A 11 29.48 -4.68 5.00
CA TYR A 11 29.36 -5.68 6.06
C TYR A 11 29.75 -5.04 7.39
N ILE A 12 28.92 -5.24 8.41
CA ILE A 12 29.22 -4.93 9.81
C ILE A 12 29.13 -6.28 10.53
N ASP A 13 30.26 -6.70 11.11
CA ASP A 13 30.39 -7.95 11.85
C ASP A 13 29.36 -8.00 13.01
N ASP A 14 28.66 -9.13 13.09
CA ASP A 14 27.81 -9.61 14.17
C ASP A 14 26.55 -8.81 14.60
N ILE A 15 25.80 -8.27 13.64
CA ILE A 15 24.38 -7.90 13.83
C ILE A 15 23.53 -8.68 12.82
N LYS A 16 22.55 -9.47 13.30
CA LYS A 16 21.47 -10.00 12.45
C LYS A 16 20.65 -8.82 11.89
N LYS A 17 21.09 -8.25 10.77
CA LYS A 17 20.36 -7.17 10.08
C LYS A 17 19.19 -7.78 9.33
N ALA A 18 17.98 -7.66 9.88
CA ALA A 18 16.75 -7.98 9.17
C ALA A 18 16.26 -6.75 8.40
N ILE A 19 15.87 -6.96 7.14
CA ILE A 19 15.20 -5.96 6.32
C ILE A 19 13.76 -6.42 6.14
N PHE A 20 12.81 -5.54 6.49
CA PHE A 20 11.39 -5.80 6.34
C PHE A 20 10.89 -5.12 5.07
N PHE A 21 10.34 -5.92 4.17
CA PHE A 21 9.64 -5.43 2.99
C PHE A 21 8.14 -5.55 3.22
N ASP A 22 7.40 -4.53 2.78
CA ASP A 22 5.98 -4.71 2.56
C ASP A 22 5.76 -5.76 1.45
N LEU A 23 4.66 -6.49 1.52
CA LEU A 23 4.40 -7.56 0.55
C LEU A 23 3.73 -6.99 -0.71
N TYR A 24 2.60 -6.31 -0.54
CA TYR A 24 1.76 -5.86 -1.65
C TYR A 24 2.23 -4.53 -2.21
N GLY A 25 2.40 -4.44 -3.52
CA GLY A 25 2.91 -3.24 -4.18
C GLY A 25 4.43 -3.02 -4.04
N THR A 26 5.12 -3.85 -3.25
CA THR A 26 6.59 -3.85 -3.13
C THR A 26 7.19 -5.17 -3.65
N LEU A 27 6.77 -6.33 -3.15
CA LEU A 27 7.27 -7.64 -3.60
C LEU A 27 6.29 -8.39 -4.53
N ALA A 28 4.99 -8.16 -4.38
CA ALA A 28 3.95 -8.84 -5.13
C ALA A 28 2.81 -7.91 -5.55
N GLY A 29 2.25 -8.18 -6.74
CA GLY A 29 1.01 -7.57 -7.21
C GLY A 29 -0.21 -8.43 -6.86
N PHE A 30 -1.41 -7.88 -7.09
CA PHE A 30 -2.66 -8.63 -6.94
C PHE A 30 -2.96 -9.44 -8.20
N SER A 31 -3.40 -10.69 -8.03
CA SER A 31 -3.96 -11.53 -9.08
C SER A 31 -5.23 -12.23 -8.56
N PRO A 32 -6.43 -11.92 -9.10
CA PRO A 32 -6.70 -10.95 -10.16
C PRO A 32 -6.35 -9.51 -9.74
N SER A 33 -6.21 -8.60 -10.73
CA SER A 33 -5.75 -7.23 -10.47
C SER A 33 -6.73 -6.47 -9.58
N ARG A 34 -6.26 -5.41 -8.92
CA ARG A 34 -7.12 -4.52 -8.11
C ARG A 34 -8.29 -3.97 -8.92
N PHE A 35 -8.07 -3.67 -10.19
CA PHE A 35 -9.14 -3.23 -11.08
C PHE A 35 -10.20 -4.33 -11.27
N GLN A 36 -9.81 -5.57 -11.53
CA GLN A 36 -10.75 -6.67 -11.73
C GLN A 36 -11.57 -6.96 -10.47
N ILE A 37 -10.92 -6.99 -9.31
CA ILE A 37 -11.59 -7.23 -8.02
C ILE A 37 -12.61 -6.12 -7.74
N GLN A 38 -12.20 -4.87 -7.87
CA GLN A 38 -13.06 -3.73 -7.55
C GLN A 38 -14.18 -3.55 -8.57
N SER A 39 -13.91 -3.77 -9.86
CA SER A 39 -14.94 -3.71 -10.91
C SER A 39 -16.03 -4.76 -10.67
N GLU A 40 -15.68 -5.98 -10.26
CA GLU A 40 -16.69 -7.00 -9.95
C GLU A 40 -17.53 -6.61 -8.73
N ALA A 41 -16.90 -6.07 -7.68
CA ALA A 41 -17.62 -5.58 -6.50
C ALA A 41 -18.52 -4.37 -6.81
N CYS A 42 -18.09 -3.45 -7.67
CA CYS A 42 -18.86 -2.26 -8.03
C CYS A 42 -19.99 -2.54 -9.03
N ARG A 43 -19.90 -3.65 -9.78
CA ARG A 43 -20.91 -4.04 -10.78
C ARG A 43 -22.30 -4.21 -10.18
N ILE A 44 -22.42 -4.72 -8.94
CA ILE A 44 -23.71 -4.89 -8.26
C ILE A 44 -24.41 -3.55 -7.95
N PHE A 45 -23.65 -2.45 -7.98
CA PHE A 45 -24.15 -1.09 -7.75
C PHE A 45 -24.30 -0.28 -9.05
N ASN A 46 -24.13 -0.92 -10.23
CA ASN A 46 -24.09 -0.25 -11.53
C ASN A 46 -23.03 0.86 -11.60
N ILE A 47 -21.90 0.68 -10.91
CA ILE A 47 -20.76 1.60 -10.95
C ILE A 47 -19.71 1.01 -11.89
N GLU A 48 -19.43 1.73 -12.98
CA GLU A 48 -18.33 1.40 -13.89
C GLU A 48 -17.03 2.07 -13.45
N LEU A 49 -15.97 1.28 -13.36
CA LEU A 49 -14.65 1.75 -12.97
C LEU A 49 -13.71 1.79 -14.17
N THR A 50 -12.65 2.57 -14.04
CA THR A 50 -11.52 2.56 -14.98
C THR A 50 -10.25 2.17 -14.24
N GLU A 51 -9.30 1.56 -14.94
CA GLU A 51 -7.99 1.23 -14.35
C GLU A 51 -7.30 2.46 -13.76
N GLY A 52 -7.32 3.58 -14.52
CA GLY A 52 -6.76 4.85 -14.06
C GLY A 52 -7.48 5.43 -12.84
N GLY A 53 -8.81 5.29 -12.78
CA GLY A 53 -9.60 5.69 -11.61
C GLY A 53 -9.24 4.88 -10.36
N ILE A 54 -9.08 3.57 -10.50
CA ILE A 54 -8.63 2.69 -9.41
C ILE A 54 -7.24 3.08 -8.92
N LEU A 55 -6.28 3.29 -9.82
CA LEU A 55 -4.92 3.69 -9.42
C LEU A 55 -4.91 5.02 -8.67
N LYS A 56 -5.66 6.02 -9.14
CA LYS A 56 -5.79 7.32 -8.45
C LYS A 56 -6.46 7.17 -7.10
N GLY A 57 -7.54 6.39 -7.01
CA GLY A 57 -8.26 6.13 -5.77
C GLY A 57 -7.36 5.50 -4.70
N TYR A 58 -6.58 4.48 -5.07
CA TYR A 58 -5.60 3.88 -4.15
C TYR A 58 -4.52 4.88 -3.72
N ALA A 59 -3.99 5.68 -4.65
CA ALA A 59 -2.99 6.70 -4.29
C ALA A 59 -3.54 7.72 -3.27
N SER A 60 -4.78 8.18 -3.45
CA SER A 60 -5.44 9.09 -2.51
C SER A 60 -5.70 8.42 -1.15
N ALA A 61 -6.14 7.16 -1.14
CA ALA A 61 -6.37 6.40 0.09
C ALA A 61 -5.05 6.16 0.85
N ASP A 62 -3.97 5.80 0.15
CA ASP A 62 -2.65 5.58 0.75
C ASP A 62 -2.11 6.88 1.39
N GLN A 63 -2.27 8.01 0.70
CA GLN A 63 -1.90 9.32 1.23
C GLN A 63 -2.70 9.67 2.50
N PHE A 64 -4.02 9.48 2.47
CA PHE A 64 -4.86 9.71 3.64
C PHE A 64 -4.45 8.83 4.82
N MET A 65 -4.20 7.55 4.58
CA MET A 65 -3.76 6.62 5.63
C MET A 65 -2.34 6.93 6.13
N ALA A 66 -1.46 7.47 5.29
CA ALA A 66 -0.14 7.95 5.72
C ALA A 66 -0.25 9.12 6.70
N GLU A 67 -1.10 10.11 6.40
CA GLU A 67 -1.37 11.23 7.30
C GLU A 67 -2.08 10.77 8.58
N GLN A 68 -3.04 9.85 8.49
CA GLN A 68 -3.68 9.27 9.66
C GLN A 68 -2.67 8.56 10.58
N LYS A 69 -1.75 7.77 10.00
CA LYS A 69 -0.67 7.10 10.77
C LYS A 69 0.24 8.11 11.46
N LYS A 70 0.51 9.25 10.84
CA LYS A 70 1.34 10.32 11.41
C LYS A 70 0.64 11.04 12.57
N ASN A 71 -0.65 11.35 12.43
CA ASN A 71 -1.40 12.14 13.40
C ASN A 71 -1.95 11.29 14.56
N GLN A 72 -2.62 10.19 14.25
CA GLN A 72 -3.18 9.27 15.25
C GLN A 72 -3.24 7.84 14.67
N PRO A 73 -2.22 7.00 14.92
CA PRO A 73 -2.22 5.61 14.46
C PRO A 73 -3.48 4.85 14.90
N LEU A 74 -4.15 4.17 13.97
CA LEU A 74 -5.39 3.41 14.25
C LEU A 74 -5.22 2.39 15.39
N ARG A 75 -4.02 1.83 15.57
CA ARG A 75 -3.73 0.87 16.66
C ARG A 75 -3.87 1.48 18.06
N LEU A 76 -3.75 2.80 18.16
CA LEU A 76 -3.88 3.54 19.43
C LEU A 76 -5.32 4.05 19.65
N MET A 77 -6.21 3.86 18.67
CA MET A 77 -7.62 4.24 18.79
C MET A 77 -8.42 3.20 19.56
N ASN A 78 -9.35 3.68 20.38
CA ASN A 78 -10.38 2.84 20.99
C ASN A 78 -11.48 2.45 19.98
N ALA A 79 -12.46 1.66 20.41
CA ALA A 79 -13.53 1.15 19.55
C ALA A 79 -14.37 2.29 18.92
N ASP A 80 -14.78 3.28 19.72
CA ASP A 80 -15.60 4.39 19.24
C ASP A 80 -14.87 5.28 18.24
N GLN A 81 -13.58 5.51 18.46
CA GLN A 81 -12.73 6.27 17.54
C GLN A 81 -12.58 5.55 16.19
N LYS A 82 -12.40 4.23 16.20
CA LYS A 82 -12.33 3.43 14.96
C LYS A 82 -13.68 3.42 14.24
N LEU A 83 -14.78 3.27 14.97
CA LEU A 83 -16.12 3.30 14.39
C LEU A 83 -16.43 4.65 13.72
N LYS A 84 -15.92 5.76 14.28
CA LYS A 84 -16.06 7.07 13.65
C LYS A 84 -15.14 7.29 12.45
N PHE A 85 -14.06 6.51 12.34
CA PHE A 85 -13.07 6.66 11.28
C PHE A 85 -13.45 5.92 9.99
N PHE A 86 -14.03 4.72 10.12
CA PHE A 86 -14.45 3.87 8.99
C PHE A 86 -15.92 4.11 8.62
#